data_AF-A0A4Y2N9W7-F1
#
_entry.id   AF-A0A4Y2N9W7-F1
#
_cell.length_a   1.000
_cell.length_b   1.000
_cell.length_c   1.000
_cell.angle_alpha   90.00
_cell.angle_beta   90.00
_cell.angle_gamma   90.00
#
_symmetry.space_group_name_H-M   'P 1'
#
loop_
_entity.id
_entity.type
_entity.pdbx_description
1 polymer ?
#
loop_
_entity_poly.entity_id
_entity_poly.type
_entity_poly.pdbx_seq_one_letter_code
_entity_poly.pdbx_strand_id
1 'polypeptide(L)'
;MLDFANKIVCSSQTKGHIQIIFGPMFSGKTTELIRRLRKYQIANHKCLIIKYSHDTRYSEKEISTHDRQTLDAISVATLSHLKNQAENYSVIGIDEGQFFPDVVVFSEEMANIGKIVIVAALDGTYQRKGFSNTLQLVPLAESVIKLTSVCMLCFEDASYTKRIGNETE
;
A
#
# COMPACT_ATOMS: atom_id res chain seq x y z
N MET A 1 -15.48 36.88 -6.61
CA MET A 1 -15.64 35.91 -5.50
C MET A 1 -15.97 34.59 -6.17
N LEU A 2 -14.96 33.79 -6.49
CA LEU A 2 -15.12 32.55 -7.26
C LEU A 2 -15.75 31.49 -6.34
N ASP A 3 -16.80 30.86 -6.84
CA ASP A 3 -17.69 29.96 -6.12
C ASP A 3 -17.00 28.59 -5.91
N PHE A 4 -16.34 28.42 -4.76
CA PHE A 4 -15.66 27.19 -4.36
C PHE A 4 -16.62 26.15 -3.74
N ALA A 5 -17.90 26.48 -3.57
CA ALA A 5 -18.85 25.67 -2.81
C ALA A 5 -19.21 24.33 -3.48
N ASN A 6 -18.98 24.17 -4.79
CA ASN A 6 -19.37 22.98 -5.56
C ASN A 6 -18.18 22.07 -5.99
N LYS A 7 -16.98 22.23 -5.42
CA LYS A 7 -15.81 21.37 -5.77
C LYS A 7 -15.36 20.39 -4.69
N ILE A 8 -16.08 20.29 -3.58
CA ILE A 8 -15.90 19.21 -2.60
C ILE A 8 -17.08 18.26 -2.76
N VAL A 9 -17.01 17.42 -3.80
CA VAL A 9 -18.01 16.38 -4.04
C VAL A 9 -17.55 15.13 -3.31
N CYS A 10 -18.24 14.76 -2.22
CA CYS A 10 -18.24 13.38 -1.78
C CYS A 10 -19.12 12.61 -2.76
N SER A 11 -18.54 11.74 -3.59
CA SER A 11 -19.27 10.95 -4.59
C SER A 11 -20.17 9.93 -3.87
N SER A 12 -21.40 10.34 -3.56
CA SER A 12 -22.39 9.43 -3.03
C SER A 12 -22.86 8.46 -4.12
N GLN A 13 -22.18 7.29 -4.23
CA GLN A 13 -22.80 5.98 -4.48
C GLN A 13 -21.83 4.79 -4.40
N THR A 14 -20.51 4.97 -4.48
CA THR A 14 -19.52 3.90 -4.30
C THR A 14 -18.65 4.16 -3.06
N LYS A 15 -18.57 3.18 -2.13
CA LYS A 15 -17.80 3.29 -0.87
C LYS A 15 -16.28 3.09 -1.04
N GLY A 16 -15.80 3.10 -2.29
CA GLY A 16 -14.39 2.88 -2.58
C GLY A 16 -13.55 4.05 -2.09
N HIS A 17 -12.32 3.76 -1.71
CA HIS A 17 -11.36 4.75 -1.22
C HIS A 17 -9.95 4.16 -1.20
N ILE A 18 -8.96 5.03 -1.20
CA ILE A 18 -7.54 4.71 -1.14
C ILE A 18 -7.00 5.06 0.26
N GLN A 19 -6.31 4.10 0.86
CA GLN A 19 -5.57 4.26 2.10
C GLN A 19 -4.08 4.06 1.82
N ILE A 20 -3.22 4.95 2.31
CA ILE A 20 -1.78 4.83 2.17
C ILE A 20 -1.12 4.65 3.54
N ILE A 21 -0.23 3.66 3.61
CA ILE A 21 0.63 3.37 4.76
C ILE A 21 2.08 3.60 4.33
N PHE A 22 2.60 4.79 4.63
CA PHE A 22 4.00 5.13 4.44
C PHE A 22 4.87 4.74 5.64
N GLY A 23 6.18 4.78 5.44
CA GLY A 23 7.19 4.67 6.49
C GLY A 23 8.49 4.07 5.97
N PRO A 24 9.60 4.24 6.71
CA PRO A 24 10.90 3.67 6.32
C PRO A 24 10.89 2.14 6.34
N MET A 25 11.97 1.50 5.91
CA MET A 25 12.15 0.07 6.14
C MET A 25 12.06 -0.23 7.65
N PHE A 26 11.52 -1.41 7.99
CA PHE A 26 11.30 -1.88 9.37
C PHE A 26 10.26 -1.11 10.20
N SER A 27 9.46 -0.22 9.61
CA SER A 27 8.36 0.46 10.32
C SER A 27 7.07 -0.36 10.45
N GLY A 28 7.06 -1.62 10.00
CA GLY A 28 5.89 -2.49 10.12
C GLY A 28 4.78 -2.26 9.08
N LYS A 29 5.07 -1.59 7.94
CA LYS A 29 4.08 -1.32 6.88
C LYS A 29 3.26 -2.55 6.45
N THR A 30 3.94 -3.64 6.07
CA THR A 30 3.30 -4.91 5.69
C THR A 30 2.45 -5.49 6.82
N THR A 31 2.90 -5.34 8.07
CA THR A 31 2.13 -5.80 9.24
C THR A 31 0.85 -4.99 9.41
N GLU A 32 0.91 -3.66 9.28
CA GLU A 32 -0.26 -2.79 9.35
C GLU A 32 -1.23 -3.05 8.18
N LEU A 33 -0.71 -3.28 6.97
CA LEU A 33 -1.51 -3.70 5.80
C LEU A 33 -2.29 -4.98 6.09
N ILE A 34 -1.59 -6.04 6.50
CA ILE A 34 -2.20 -7.33 6.82
C ILE A 34 -3.20 -7.19 7.95
N ARG A 35 -2.90 -6.40 8.99
CA ARG A 35 -3.81 -6.14 10.10
C ARG A 35 -5.12 -5.50 9.62
N ARG A 36 -5.05 -4.52 8.71
CA ARG A 36 -6.25 -3.90 8.11
C ARG A 36 -7.04 -4.89 7.25
N LEU A 37 -6.38 -5.66 6.38
CA LEU A 37 -7.03 -6.68 5.57
C LEU A 37 -7.77 -7.73 6.43
N ARG A 38 -7.14 -8.22 7.50
CA ARG A 38 -7.76 -9.16 8.43
C ARG A 38 -9.03 -8.60 9.09
N LYS A 39 -9.07 -7.31 9.43
CA LYS A 39 -10.30 -6.67 9.94
C LYS A 39 -11.45 -6.75 8.94
N TYR A 40 -11.18 -6.53 7.65
CA TYR A 40 -12.20 -6.66 6.60
C TYR A 40 -12.58 -8.11 6.34
N GLN A 41 -11.63 -9.04 6.41
CA GLN A 41 -11.88 -10.48 6.27
C GLN A 41 -12.81 -11.00 7.38
N ILE A 42 -12.62 -10.57 8.64
CA ILE A 42 -13.52 -10.88 9.76
C ILE A 42 -14.94 -10.36 9.51
N ALA A 43 -15.07 -9.24 8.79
CA ALA A 43 -16.34 -8.69 8.33
C ALA A 43 -16.86 -9.33 7.01
N ASN A 44 -16.33 -10.50 6.62
CA ASN A 44 -16.70 -11.28 5.44
C ASN A 44 -16.44 -10.59 4.08
N HIS A 45 -15.52 -9.62 4.02
CA HIS A 45 -15.06 -9.09 2.73
C HIS A 45 -14.04 -10.03 2.08
N LYS A 46 -14.16 -10.25 0.76
CA LYS A 46 -13.12 -10.90 -0.03
C LYS A 46 -11.91 -9.96 -0.14
N CYS A 47 -10.76 -10.42 0.35
CA CYS A 47 -9.54 -9.62 0.43
C CYS A 47 -8.43 -10.24 -0.44
N LEU A 48 -7.75 -9.40 -1.22
CA LEU A 48 -6.59 -9.77 -2.03
C LEU A 48 -5.37 -9.01 -1.51
N ILE A 49 -4.24 -9.69 -1.32
CA ILE A 49 -2.93 -9.05 -1.13
C ILE A 49 -2.08 -9.25 -2.39
N ILE A 50 -1.54 -8.15 -2.91
CA ILE A 50 -0.67 -8.12 -4.06
C ILE A 50 0.75 -7.78 -3.60
N LYS A 51 1.72 -8.59 -4.01
CA LYS A 51 3.14 -8.41 -3.72
C LYS A 51 3.93 -8.17 -5.00
N TYR A 52 5.02 -7.43 -4.89
CA TYR A 52 5.94 -7.23 -6.01
C TYR A 52 6.79 -8.49 -6.25
N SER A 53 6.73 -9.06 -7.45
CA SER A 53 7.36 -10.36 -7.74
C SER A 53 8.88 -10.38 -7.67
N HIS A 54 9.54 -9.24 -7.93
CA HIS A 54 10.99 -9.14 -7.85
C HIS A 54 11.51 -8.80 -6.46
N ASP A 55 10.61 -8.60 -5.48
CA ASP A 55 11.02 -8.47 -4.09
C ASP A 55 11.22 -9.85 -3.45
N THR A 56 12.41 -10.41 -3.64
CA THR A 56 12.81 -11.72 -3.07
C THR A 56 13.45 -11.60 -1.70
N ARG A 57 13.54 -10.39 -1.13
CA ARG A 57 14.22 -10.12 0.15
C ARG A 57 13.54 -10.84 1.33
N TYR A 58 12.25 -11.13 1.19
CA TYR A 58 11.46 -11.89 2.14
C TYR A 58 10.81 -13.07 1.39
N SER A 59 11.58 -14.16 1.25
CA SER A 59 11.10 -15.40 0.62
C SER A 59 9.78 -15.89 1.23
N GLU A 60 8.99 -16.61 0.41
CA GLU A 60 7.61 -17.10 0.57
C GLU A 60 7.21 -17.75 1.92
N LYS A 61 8.14 -17.93 2.87
CA LYS A 61 7.94 -18.65 4.13
C LYS A 61 7.45 -17.80 5.31
N GLU A 62 7.60 -16.47 5.30
CA GLU A 62 7.34 -15.66 6.51
C GLU A 62 5.89 -15.19 6.71
N ILE A 63 5.00 -15.43 5.75
CA ILE A 63 3.56 -15.40 6.03
C ILE A 63 3.12 -16.84 6.36
N SER A 64 3.80 -17.46 7.33
CA SER A 64 3.39 -18.73 7.90
C SER A 64 2.10 -18.51 8.68
N THR A 65 1.02 -18.85 7.99
CA THR A 65 -0.37 -18.96 8.40
C THR A 65 -0.52 -19.99 9.51
N HIS A 66 -0.42 -19.56 10.77
CA HIS A 66 -0.88 -20.37 11.90
C HIS A 66 -2.39 -20.17 12.19
N ASP A 67 -3.06 -19.27 11.47
CA ASP A 67 -4.51 -19.08 11.53
C ASP A 67 -5.17 -19.58 10.25
N ARG A 68 -6.22 -20.40 10.41
CA ARG A 68 -6.99 -21.10 9.36
C ARG A 68 -7.81 -20.18 8.43
N GLN A 69 -7.39 -18.92 8.26
CA GLN A 69 -7.97 -17.93 7.36
C GLN A 69 -6.84 -17.27 6.58
N THR A 70 -6.39 -17.92 5.51
CA THR A 70 -5.33 -17.41 4.65
C THR A 70 -5.87 -16.26 3.80
N LEU A 71 -5.14 -15.14 3.69
CA LEU A 71 -5.43 -14.08 2.72
C LEU A 71 -4.97 -14.56 1.34
N ASP A 72 -5.77 -14.31 0.30
CA ASP A 72 -5.37 -14.62 -1.07
C ASP A 72 -4.21 -13.71 -1.48
N ALA A 73 -3.06 -14.29 -1.79
CA ALA A 73 -1.83 -13.57 -2.10
C ALA A 73 -1.38 -13.85 -3.52
N ILE A 74 -1.08 -12.78 -4.28
CA ILE A 74 -0.59 -12.88 -5.66
C ILE A 74 0.65 -12.01 -5.83
N SER A 75 1.70 -12.59 -6.41
CA SER A 75 2.95 -11.88 -6.72
C SER A 75 2.99 -11.52 -8.21
N VAL A 76 3.16 -10.23 -8.54
CA VAL A 76 3.25 -9.73 -9.93
C VAL A 76 4.24 -8.58 -10.05
N ALA A 77 4.73 -8.30 -11.27
CA ALA A 77 5.58 -7.15 -11.54
C ALA A 77 4.77 -5.88 -11.85
N THR A 78 3.55 -6.03 -12.38
CA THR A 78 2.65 -4.94 -12.77
C THR A 78 1.22 -5.28 -12.37
N LEU A 79 0.48 -4.29 -11.88
CA LEU A 79 -0.87 -4.47 -11.34
C LEU A 79 -1.92 -4.64 -12.44
N SER A 80 -1.67 -4.07 -13.61
CA SER A 80 -2.51 -4.16 -14.81
C SER A 80 -2.86 -5.60 -15.20
N HIS A 81 -1.96 -6.56 -15.00
CA HIS A 81 -2.24 -7.98 -15.27
C HIS A 81 -3.32 -8.59 -14.36
N LEU A 82 -3.57 -7.98 -13.20
CA LEU A 82 -4.53 -8.49 -12.21
C LEU A 82 -5.86 -7.75 -12.21
N LYS A 83 -6.08 -6.71 -13.04
CA LYS A 83 -7.31 -5.89 -13.01
C LYS A 83 -8.59 -6.72 -12.98
N ASN A 84 -8.78 -7.60 -13.97
CA ASN A 84 -9.98 -8.45 -14.07
C ASN A 84 -10.14 -9.39 -12.87
N GLN A 85 -9.03 -9.89 -12.31
CA GLN A 85 -9.08 -10.76 -11.14
C GLN A 85 -9.40 -9.97 -9.87
N ALA A 86 -8.81 -8.78 -9.71
CA ALA A 86 -8.98 -7.88 -8.58
C ALA A 86 -10.43 -7.38 -8.44
N GLU A 87 -11.17 -7.29 -9.54
CA GLU A 87 -12.61 -6.98 -9.53
C GLU A 87 -13.46 -7.98 -8.74
N ASN A 88 -12.99 -9.20 -8.50
CA ASN A 88 -13.72 -10.19 -7.70
C ASN A 88 -13.57 -10.00 -6.18
N TYR A 89 -12.73 -9.06 -5.76
CA TYR A 89 -12.45 -8.77 -4.34
C TYR A 89 -13.11 -7.47 -3.92
N SER A 90 -13.36 -7.27 -2.63
CA SER A 90 -13.89 -6.01 -2.09
C SER A 90 -12.79 -5.10 -1.57
N VAL A 91 -11.70 -5.69 -1.07
CA VAL A 91 -10.57 -4.99 -0.47
C VAL A 91 -9.28 -5.51 -1.09
N ILE A 92 -8.43 -4.61 -1.56
CA ILE A 92 -7.18 -4.91 -2.24
C ILE A 92 -6.05 -4.27 -1.46
N GLY A 93 -5.12 -5.08 -0.94
CA GLY A 93 -3.89 -4.63 -0.34
C GLY A 93 -2.73 -4.72 -1.33
N ILE A 94 -1.95 -3.66 -1.46
CA ILE A 94 -0.76 -3.62 -2.30
C ILE A 94 0.43 -3.40 -1.38
N ASP A 95 1.30 -4.40 -1.29
CA ASP A 95 2.55 -4.29 -0.53
C ASP A 95 3.70 -3.84 -1.45
N GLU A 96 4.66 -3.12 -0.88
CA GLU A 96 5.79 -2.55 -1.61
C GLU A 96 5.37 -1.69 -2.83
N GLY A 97 4.32 -0.89 -2.64
CA GLY A 97 3.65 -0.08 -3.68
C GLY A 97 4.58 0.79 -4.52
N GLN A 98 5.73 1.20 -3.98
CA GLN A 98 6.73 2.01 -4.69
C GLN A 98 7.36 1.32 -5.90
N PHE A 99 7.32 -0.02 -5.98
CA PHE A 99 7.89 -0.77 -7.11
C PHE A 99 6.92 -0.94 -8.27
N PHE A 100 5.63 -0.63 -8.08
CA PHE A 100 4.62 -0.75 -9.12
C PHE A 100 4.52 0.56 -9.92
N PRO A 101 4.87 0.57 -11.22
CA PRO A 101 4.78 1.77 -12.04
C PRO A 101 3.32 2.20 -12.28
N ASP A 102 2.39 1.26 -12.22
CA ASP A 102 0.95 1.46 -12.47
C ASP A 102 0.12 1.58 -11.18
N VAL A 103 0.75 1.79 -10.02
CA VAL A 103 0.05 1.85 -8.71
C VAL A 103 -0.99 2.95 -8.63
N VAL A 104 -0.72 4.12 -9.21
CA VAL A 104 -1.66 5.26 -9.18
C VAL A 104 -2.92 4.93 -9.96
N VAL A 105 -2.75 4.59 -11.25
CA VAL A 105 -3.85 4.28 -12.17
C VAL A 105 -4.67 3.10 -11.66
N PHE A 106 -4.01 2.02 -11.22
CA PHE A 106 -4.71 0.86 -10.67
C PHE A 106 -5.52 1.20 -9.41
N SER A 107 -4.93 1.95 -8.47
CA SER A 107 -5.62 2.28 -7.21
C SER A 107 -6.82 3.17 -7.44
N GLU A 108 -6.69 4.17 -8.32
CA GLU A 108 -7.78 5.09 -8.68
C GLU A 108 -8.92 4.39 -9.40
N GLU A 109 -8.62 3.56 -10.41
CA GLU A 109 -9.65 2.79 -11.12
C GLU A 109 -10.40 1.84 -10.18
N MET A 110 -9.68 1.09 -9.33
CA MET A 110 -10.29 0.17 -8.37
C MET A 110 -11.14 0.92 -7.33
N ALA A 111 -10.66 2.06 -6.81
CA ALA A 111 -11.43 2.88 -5.88
C ALA A 111 -12.72 3.43 -6.54
N ASN A 112 -12.63 3.90 -7.79
CA ASN A 112 -13.78 4.45 -8.52
C ASN A 112 -14.89 3.40 -8.76
N ILE A 113 -14.54 2.12 -8.94
CA ILE A 113 -15.52 1.02 -9.02
C ILE A 113 -15.95 0.48 -7.64
N GLY A 114 -15.62 1.18 -6.56
CA GLY A 114 -16.10 0.92 -5.21
C GLY A 114 -15.25 -0.03 -4.36
N LYS A 115 -14.00 -0.30 -4.76
CA LYS A 115 -13.07 -1.12 -3.95
C LYS A 115 -12.38 -0.28 -2.88
N ILE A 116 -12.00 -0.94 -1.78
CA ILE A 116 -11.09 -0.35 -0.80
C ILE A 116 -9.67 -0.75 -1.18
N VAL A 117 -8.82 0.22 -1.51
CA VAL A 117 -7.43 -0.03 -1.89
C VAL A 117 -6.51 0.44 -0.77
N ILE A 118 -5.67 -0.44 -0.24
CA ILE A 118 -4.72 -0.12 0.84
C ILE A 118 -3.31 -0.34 0.30
N VAL A 119 -2.55 0.74 0.16
CA VAL A 119 -1.19 0.72 -0.37
C VAL A 119 -0.18 0.90 0.75
N ALA A 120 0.67 -0.10 0.95
CA ALA A 120 1.82 -0.04 1.85
C ALA A 120 3.09 0.19 1.05
N ALA A 121 3.83 1.25 1.36
CA ALA A 121 4.94 1.65 0.51
C ALA A 121 5.95 2.57 1.20
N LEU A 122 7.15 2.64 0.65
CA LEU A 122 8.14 3.66 1.00
C LEU A 122 7.70 5.03 0.46
N ASP A 123 7.82 6.08 1.26
CA ASP A 123 7.63 7.46 0.83
C ASP A 123 8.87 8.04 0.15
N GLY A 124 10.07 7.54 0.51
CA GLY A 124 11.32 7.97 -0.10
C GLY A 124 12.40 6.90 -0.16
N THR A 125 13.38 7.14 -1.04
CA THR A 125 14.58 6.33 -1.23
C THR A 125 15.55 6.50 -0.05
N TYR A 126 16.64 5.72 -0.05
CA TYR A 126 17.73 5.90 0.94
C TYR A 126 18.40 7.28 0.86
N GLN A 127 18.29 7.97 -0.29
CA GLN A 127 18.76 9.35 -0.48
C GLN A 127 17.73 10.39 -0.02
N ARG A 128 16.61 9.95 0.57
CA ARG A 128 15.47 10.80 0.98
C ARG A 128 14.83 11.56 -0.19
N LYS A 129 14.95 11.02 -1.41
CA LYS A 129 14.19 11.48 -2.57
C LYS A 129 12.85 10.75 -2.58
N GLY A 130 11.78 11.45 -2.91
CA GLY A 130 10.44 10.84 -2.96
C GLY A 130 10.33 9.74 -4.00
N PHE A 131 9.61 8.66 -3.69
CA PHE A 131 9.17 7.72 -4.72
C PHE A 131 7.99 8.33 -5.47
N SER A 132 8.21 8.76 -6.71
CA SER A 132 7.23 9.54 -7.49
C SER A 132 5.87 8.85 -7.59
N ASN A 133 5.86 7.55 -7.90
CA ASN A 133 4.65 6.79 -8.15
C ASN A 133 3.76 6.73 -6.89
N THR A 134 4.36 6.47 -5.73
CA THR A 134 3.60 6.38 -4.49
C THR A 134 3.16 7.74 -3.97
N LEU A 135 3.98 8.78 -4.10
CA LEU A 135 3.63 10.11 -3.61
C LEU A 135 2.48 10.75 -4.41
N GLN A 136 2.32 10.37 -5.67
CA GLN A 136 1.18 10.78 -6.49
C GLN A 136 -0.17 10.23 -6.00
N LEU A 137 -0.18 9.19 -5.16
CA LEU A 137 -1.42 8.70 -4.52
C LEU A 137 -1.92 9.64 -3.43
N VAL A 138 -1.06 10.47 -2.81
CA VAL A 138 -1.42 11.35 -1.68
C VAL A 138 -2.64 12.24 -1.98
N PRO A 139 -2.69 12.99 -3.10
CA PRO A 139 -3.86 13.81 -3.41
C PRO A 139 -5.13 13.00 -3.74
N LEU A 140 -5.00 11.70 -4.03
CA LEU A 140 -6.11 10.81 -4.37
C LEU A 140 -6.63 10.02 -3.16
N ALA A 141 -5.90 10.03 -2.04
CA ALA A 141 -6.19 9.15 -0.92
C ALA A 141 -6.98 9.83 0.20
N GLU A 142 -7.99 9.13 0.70
CA GLU A 142 -8.83 9.53 1.82
C GLU A 142 -8.14 9.34 3.17
N SER A 143 -7.11 8.49 3.24
CA SER A 143 -6.30 8.28 4.44
C SER A 143 -4.84 8.13 4.08
N VAL A 144 -3.97 8.93 4.71
CA VAL A 144 -2.52 8.78 4.63
C VAL A 144 -1.94 8.73 6.03
N ILE A 145 -1.21 7.66 6.34
CA ILE A 145 -0.42 7.57 7.57
C ILE A 145 1.04 7.35 7.23
N LYS A 146 1.94 7.82 8.10
CA LYS A 146 3.37 7.52 8.02
C LYS A 146 3.83 6.91 9.33
N LEU A 147 4.16 5.62 9.28
CA LEU A 147 4.73 4.88 10.40
C LEU A 147 6.18 5.28 10.62
N THR A 148 6.62 5.27 11.87
CA THR A 148 8.02 5.37 12.26
C THR A 148 8.60 3.97 12.54
N SER A 149 9.92 3.84 12.50
CA SER A 149 10.65 2.69 13.06
C SER A 149 11.51 3.16 14.24
N VAL A 150 12.36 2.29 14.79
CA VAL A 150 13.33 2.69 15.83
C VAL A 150 14.71 2.91 15.19
N CYS A 151 15.34 4.03 15.51
CA CYS A 151 16.67 4.37 15.01
C CYS A 151 17.73 3.46 15.63
N MET A 152 18.49 2.77 14.78
CA MET A 152 19.56 1.86 15.23
C MET A 152 20.81 2.58 15.77
N LEU A 153 20.85 3.92 15.75
CA LEU A 153 21.95 4.73 16.27
C LEU A 153 21.62 5.42 17.60
N CYS A 154 20.42 5.98 17.73
CA CYS A 154 20.01 6.77 18.90
C CYS A 154 18.78 6.21 19.63
N PHE A 155 18.15 5.13 19.14
CA PHE A 155 16.98 4.48 19.73
C PHE A 155 15.70 5.31 19.82
N GLU A 156 15.68 6.49 19.19
CA GLU A 156 14.49 7.32 19.00
C GLU A 156 13.71 6.95 17.73
N ASP A 157 12.57 7.61 17.49
CA ASP A 157 11.78 7.46 16.27
C ASP A 157 12.62 7.70 14.99
N ALA A 158 12.62 6.71 14.10
CA ALA A 158 13.23 6.76 12.79
C ALA A 158 12.18 6.98 11.70
N SER A 159 12.40 8.02 10.89
CA SER A 159 11.53 8.38 9.75
C SER A 159 12.13 8.04 8.39
N TYR A 160 13.37 7.54 8.34
CA TYR A 160 14.15 7.37 7.11
C TYR A 160 14.90 6.04 7.09
N THR A 161 15.13 5.53 5.88
CA THR A 161 15.97 4.35 5.65
C THR A 161 17.39 4.80 5.28
N LYS A 162 18.41 4.26 5.95
CA LYS A 162 19.81 4.44 5.58
C LYS A 162 20.33 3.19 4.89
N ARG A 163 20.96 3.33 3.72
CA ARG A 163 21.75 2.24 3.10
C ARG A 163 23.13 2.19 3.76
N ILE A 164 23.60 1.00 4.12
CA ILE A 164 24.90 0.79 4.80
C ILE A 164 26.01 0.37 3.81
N GLY A 165 25.65 -0.16 2.64
CA GLY A 165 26.61 -0.59 1.60
C GLY A 165 26.95 0.49 0.55
N ASN A 166 28.03 0.24 -0.21
CA ASN A 166 28.58 1.13 -1.25
C ASN A 166 27.97 0.94 -2.65
N GLU A 167 27.00 0.04 -2.81
CA GLU A 167 26.38 -0.19 -4.10
C GLU A 167 25.57 1.05 -4.55
N THR A 168 25.90 1.56 -5.74
CA THR A 168 25.03 2.40 -6.55
C THR A 168 24.27 1.48 -7.49
N GLU A 169 22.94 1.58 -7.51
CA GLU A 169 21.97 0.83 -8.35
C GLU A 169 22.48 -0.32 -9.22
#